data_AF-A0A2P2D1N0-F1
#
_entry.id   AF-A0A2P2D1N0-F1
#
_cell.length_a   1.000
_cell.length_b   1.000
_cell.length_c   1.000
_cell.angle_alpha   90.00
_cell.angle_beta   90.00
_cell.angle_gamma   90.00
#
_symmetry.space_group_name_H-M   'P 1'
#
loop_
_entity.id
_entity.type
_entity.pdbx_description
1 polymer ?
#
loop_
_entity_poly.entity_id
_entity_poly.type
_entity_poly.pdbx_seq_one_letter_code
_entity_poly.pdbx_strand_id
1 'polypeptide(L)'
;MPILRKRGTMDTKKFVKRLMAYGSKKYGLLYDRWVLFGIRGIDFKDGIVKTNNDNINEYNDALFLIRTVNKSLEFKIYACTIDPGRYWLNQPMNPAGTARIVEGIYKYKLGMHRGHKALNQYAQVTVNRYVPHQNGKPWFKWKDESISVTQAGFFAIDIHAKSSTSKFVEMASAGCTVLNSTWTDAPWSEFFRTIEQAILAHSQPYLCYCVLDQNTAVTILS
;
A
#
# COMPACT_ATOMS: atom_id res chain seq x y z
N MET A 1 -4.74 -19.24 32.09
CA MET A 1 -5.39 -17.93 31.91
C MET A 1 -5.76 -17.76 30.45
N PRO A 2 -7.02 -17.47 30.10
CA PRO A 2 -7.37 -17.20 28.71
C PRO A 2 -6.75 -15.84 28.34
N ILE A 3 -5.87 -15.84 27.35
CA ILE A 3 -5.27 -14.62 26.81
C ILE A 3 -6.44 -13.80 26.24
N LEU A 4 -6.81 -12.70 26.89
CA LEU A 4 -7.71 -11.71 26.30
C LEU A 4 -7.10 -11.31 24.95
N ARG A 5 -7.74 -11.69 23.84
CA ARG A 5 -7.39 -11.17 22.52
C ARG A 5 -7.59 -9.65 22.57
N LYS A 6 -6.50 -8.88 22.61
CA LYS A 6 -6.56 -7.44 22.38
C LYS A 6 -7.17 -7.22 20.99
N ARG A 7 -8.25 -6.45 20.90
CA ARG A 7 -8.86 -6.08 19.60
C ARG A 7 -7.79 -5.47 18.71
N GLY A 8 -7.82 -5.79 17.42
CA GLY A 8 -6.87 -5.25 16.45
C GLY A 8 -5.47 -5.88 16.52
N THR A 9 -5.34 -7.14 16.94
CA THR A 9 -4.06 -7.87 16.92
C THR A 9 -4.26 -9.33 16.51
N MET A 10 -3.39 -9.87 15.66
CA MET A 10 -3.48 -11.24 15.15
C MET A 10 -2.13 -11.83 14.75
N ASP A 11 -1.97 -13.15 14.87
CA ASP A 11 -0.90 -13.88 14.18
C ASP A 11 -0.87 -13.58 12.67
N THR A 12 0.30 -13.31 12.11
CA THR A 12 0.49 -12.91 10.73
C THR A 12 -0.05 -13.94 9.74
N LYS A 13 0.20 -15.24 9.97
CA LYS A 13 -0.26 -16.29 9.05
C LYS A 13 -1.78 -16.40 9.07
N LYS A 14 -2.40 -16.25 10.23
CA LYS A 14 -3.86 -16.18 10.37
C LYS A 14 -4.43 -14.93 9.70
N PHE A 15 -3.79 -13.78 9.85
CA PHE A 15 -4.20 -12.54 9.20
C PHE A 15 -4.15 -12.68 7.67
N VAL A 16 -3.05 -13.19 7.12
CA VAL A 16 -2.91 -13.45 5.68
C VAL A 16 -4.01 -14.38 5.15
N LYS A 17 -4.36 -15.46 5.87
CA LYS A 17 -5.47 -16.35 5.47
C LYS A 17 -6.82 -15.62 5.43
N ARG A 18 -7.09 -14.73 6.40
CA ARG A 18 -8.33 -13.94 6.41
C ARG A 18 -8.34 -12.87 5.32
N LEU A 19 -7.18 -12.25 5.06
CA LEU A 19 -6.98 -11.31 3.97
C LEU A 19 -7.23 -11.99 2.62
N MET A 20 -6.76 -13.23 2.45
CA MET A 20 -7.04 -14.03 1.26
C MET A 20 -8.54 -14.32 1.10
N ALA A 21 -9.21 -14.76 2.18
CA ALA A 21 -10.64 -15.02 2.16
C ALA A 21 -11.46 -13.75 1.83
N TYR A 22 -11.06 -12.60 2.38
CA TYR A 22 -11.65 -11.31 2.06
C TYR A 22 -11.46 -10.96 0.58
N GLY A 23 -10.23 -11.08 0.07
CA GLY A 23 -9.91 -10.80 -1.32
C GLY A 23 -10.67 -11.68 -2.31
N SER A 24 -10.77 -12.99 -2.06
CA SER A 24 -11.59 -13.90 -2.87
C SER A 24 -13.07 -13.53 -2.81
N LYS A 25 -13.61 -13.27 -1.61
CA LYS A 25 -15.04 -12.96 -1.44
C LYS A 25 -15.44 -11.61 -2.07
N LYS A 26 -14.64 -10.56 -1.86
CA LYS A 26 -14.97 -9.19 -2.30
C LYS A 26 -14.60 -8.93 -3.76
N TYR A 27 -13.46 -9.47 -4.21
CA TYR A 27 -12.88 -9.12 -5.51
C TYR A 27 -12.70 -10.32 -6.46
N GLY A 28 -13.08 -11.53 -6.05
CA GLY A 28 -12.87 -12.74 -6.87
C GLY A 28 -11.38 -13.08 -7.04
N LEU A 29 -10.51 -12.65 -6.13
CA LEU A 29 -9.08 -12.88 -6.23
C LEU A 29 -8.75 -14.37 -6.13
N LEU A 30 -7.91 -14.81 -7.08
CA LEU A 30 -7.21 -16.08 -7.05
C LEU A 30 -5.77 -15.86 -6.59
N TYR A 31 -5.19 -16.90 -5.99
CA TYR A 31 -3.85 -16.86 -5.41
C TYR A 31 -2.92 -17.88 -6.05
N ASP A 32 -3.27 -18.45 -7.21
CA ASP A 32 -2.37 -19.25 -8.05
C ASP A 32 -1.17 -18.43 -8.54
N ARG A 33 -1.28 -17.09 -8.48
CA ARG A 33 -0.25 -16.10 -8.80
C ARG A 33 -0.10 -15.12 -7.64
N TRP A 34 0.96 -14.33 -7.72
CA TRP A 34 1.22 -13.27 -6.75
C TRP A 34 0.17 -12.17 -6.84
N VAL A 35 -0.40 -11.81 -5.69
CA VAL A 35 -1.30 -10.66 -5.52
C VAL A 35 -0.70 -9.72 -4.49
N LEU A 36 -0.71 -8.42 -4.78
CA LEU A 36 -0.30 -7.40 -3.82
C LEU A 36 -1.50 -6.94 -2.99
N PHE A 37 -1.27 -6.75 -1.69
CA PHE A 37 -2.17 -6.08 -0.77
C PHE A 37 -1.43 -4.95 -0.06
N GLY A 38 -1.76 -3.71 -0.38
CA GLY A 38 -1.35 -2.54 0.38
C GLY A 38 -2.39 -2.26 1.44
N ILE A 39 -2.00 -2.24 2.70
CA ILE A 39 -2.92 -2.07 3.82
C ILE A 39 -2.45 -0.93 4.68
N ARG A 40 -3.34 0.04 4.88
CA ARG A 40 -3.05 1.24 5.65
C ARG A 40 -3.08 1.01 7.15
N GLY A 41 -2.22 1.72 7.87
CA GLY A 41 -2.26 1.86 9.31
C GLY A 41 -2.09 0.54 10.07
N ILE A 42 -1.21 -0.35 9.61
CA ILE A 42 -0.91 -1.60 10.31
C ILE A 42 0.59 -1.83 10.47
N ASP A 43 0.95 -2.38 11.63
CA ASP A 43 2.30 -2.86 11.92
C ASP A 43 2.35 -4.38 11.76
N PHE A 44 3.52 -4.88 11.37
CA PHE A 44 3.86 -6.29 11.42
C PHE A 44 5.19 -6.45 12.16
N LYS A 45 5.19 -7.13 13.31
CA LYS A 45 6.39 -7.35 14.11
C LYS A 45 6.27 -8.66 14.88
N ASP A 46 7.36 -9.42 14.95
CA ASP A 46 7.45 -10.65 15.76
C ASP A 46 6.32 -11.66 15.47
N GLY A 47 5.95 -11.80 14.18
CA GLY A 47 4.88 -12.71 13.74
C GLY A 47 3.46 -12.24 14.06
N ILE A 48 3.30 -10.99 14.47
CA ILE A 48 2.02 -10.38 14.83
C ILE A 48 1.72 -9.18 13.94
N VAL A 49 0.47 -9.09 13.47
CA VAL A 49 -0.10 -7.92 12.82
C VAL A 49 -1.01 -7.19 13.80
N LYS A 50 -0.91 -5.86 13.86
CA LYS A 50 -1.79 -5.00 14.66
C LYS A 50 -2.05 -3.67 13.98
N THR A 51 -3.10 -2.97 14.37
CA THR A 51 -3.31 -1.58 13.94
C THR A 51 -2.34 -0.61 14.61
N ASN A 52 -1.94 0.43 13.89
CA ASN A 52 -1.25 1.60 14.43
C ASN A 52 -2.13 2.86 14.31
N ASN A 53 -1.56 4.07 14.35
CA ASN A 53 -2.32 5.31 14.38
C ASN A 53 -2.70 5.88 13.01
N ASP A 54 -2.26 5.29 11.90
CA ASP A 54 -2.47 5.81 10.53
C ASP A 54 -2.07 7.30 10.41
N ASN A 55 -0.94 7.66 11.04
CA ASN A 55 -0.43 9.02 11.06
C ASN A 55 -0.02 9.46 9.66
N ILE A 56 -0.33 10.72 9.33
CA ILE A 56 0.12 11.36 8.11
C ILE A 56 1.66 11.50 8.13
N ASN A 57 2.28 11.34 6.95
CA ASN A 57 3.72 11.56 6.71
C ASN A 57 4.66 10.51 7.30
N GLU A 58 4.17 9.31 7.56
CA GLU A 58 4.95 8.18 8.07
C GLU A 58 4.90 6.98 7.12
N TYR A 59 5.91 6.11 7.21
CA TYR A 59 5.91 4.79 6.59
C TYR A 59 5.30 3.76 7.54
N ASN A 60 4.00 3.88 7.78
CA ASN A 60 3.24 3.12 8.77
C ASN A 60 2.19 2.19 8.13
N ASP A 61 2.40 1.86 6.86
CA ASP A 61 1.58 0.92 6.10
C ASP A 61 2.38 -0.35 5.80
N ALA A 62 1.66 -1.38 5.33
CA ALA A 62 2.27 -2.65 4.95
C ALA A 62 1.85 -3.10 3.56
N LEU A 63 2.84 -3.57 2.79
CA LEU A 63 2.65 -4.17 1.48
C LEU A 63 2.89 -5.68 1.58
N PHE A 64 1.81 -6.45 1.46
CA PHE A 64 1.83 -7.90 1.42
C PHE A 64 1.90 -8.37 -0.02
N LEU A 65 2.73 -9.37 -0.26
CA LEU A 65 2.81 -10.10 -1.52
C LEU A 65 2.42 -11.54 -1.21
N ILE A 66 1.30 -12.03 -1.75
CA ILE A 66 0.67 -13.30 -1.32
C ILE A 66 0.41 -14.20 -2.53
N ARG A 67 0.72 -15.50 -2.41
CA ARG A 67 0.31 -16.54 -3.36
C ARG A 67 0.13 -17.89 -2.65
N THR A 68 -0.39 -18.86 -3.39
CA THR A 68 -0.49 -20.27 -3.03
C THR A 68 0.11 -21.11 -4.15
N VAL A 69 1.13 -21.90 -3.82
CA VAL A 69 1.78 -22.84 -4.75
C VAL A 69 1.61 -24.24 -4.18
N ASN A 70 1.05 -25.17 -4.95
CA ASN A 70 0.84 -26.56 -4.51
C ASN A 70 0.15 -26.67 -3.14
N LYS A 71 -0.88 -25.83 -2.90
CA LYS A 71 -1.62 -25.70 -1.63
C LYS A 71 -0.79 -25.16 -0.44
N SER A 72 0.48 -24.79 -0.66
CA SER A 72 1.31 -24.10 0.32
C SER A 72 1.16 -22.59 0.19
N LEU A 73 0.89 -21.94 1.33
CA LEU A 73 0.80 -20.48 1.42
C LEU A 73 2.21 -19.88 1.44
N GLU A 74 2.47 -18.97 0.50
CA GLU A 74 3.68 -18.14 0.49
C GLU A 74 3.29 -16.67 0.60
N PHE A 75 3.96 -15.94 1.48
CA PHE A 75 3.78 -14.49 1.56
C PHE A 75 5.07 -13.77 1.98
N LYS A 76 5.17 -12.51 1.57
CA LYS A 76 6.21 -11.55 1.99
C LYS A 76 5.53 -10.27 2.44
N ILE A 77 6.18 -9.52 3.34
CA ILE A 77 5.62 -8.28 3.89
C ILE A 77 6.71 -7.22 3.89
N TYR A 78 6.39 -6.04 3.40
CA TYR A 78 7.29 -4.90 3.32
C TYR A 78 6.66 -3.70 4.02
N ALA A 79 7.46 -2.96 4.79
CA ALA A 79 7.02 -1.68 5.33
C ALA A 79 6.94 -0.66 4.20
N CYS A 80 5.88 0.13 4.17
CA CYS A 80 5.68 1.15 3.13
C CYS A 80 4.86 2.33 3.66
N THR A 81 4.57 3.26 2.76
CA THR A 81 3.43 4.16 2.84
C THR A 81 2.60 4.00 1.56
N ILE A 82 1.29 4.13 1.66
CA ILE A 82 0.30 4.20 0.57
C ILE A 82 -0.33 5.61 0.55
N ASP A 83 0.25 6.51 1.34
CA ASP A 83 -0.24 7.84 1.61
C ASP A 83 0.79 8.89 1.17
N PRO A 84 0.31 10.09 0.78
CA PRO A 84 1.20 11.17 0.40
C PRO A 84 1.92 11.73 1.62
N GLY A 85 3.09 12.33 1.37
CA GLY A 85 3.82 13.05 2.40
C GLY A 85 3.26 14.44 2.68
N ARG A 86 3.63 15.00 3.83
CA ARG A 86 3.16 16.31 4.30
C ARG A 86 3.51 17.43 3.32
N TYR A 87 4.71 17.40 2.74
CA TYR A 87 5.11 18.34 1.70
C TYR A 87 4.04 18.46 0.60
N TRP A 88 3.60 17.35 0.00
CA TRP A 88 2.63 17.36 -1.09
C TRP A 88 1.24 17.77 -0.63
N LEU A 89 0.84 17.44 0.60
CA LEU A 89 -0.43 17.91 1.15
C LEU A 89 -0.49 19.44 1.28
N ASN A 90 0.65 20.10 1.52
CA ASN A 90 0.76 21.56 1.57
C ASN A 90 1.04 22.18 0.18
N GLN A 91 1.69 21.46 -0.71
CA GLN A 91 2.14 21.93 -2.03
C GLN A 91 1.71 20.93 -3.12
N PRO A 92 0.41 20.82 -3.41
CA PRO A 92 -0.12 19.79 -4.29
C PRO A 92 0.35 20.00 -5.73
N MET A 93 0.71 18.93 -6.42
CA MET A 93 1.04 18.97 -7.85
C MET A 93 -0.18 19.25 -8.74
N ASN A 94 -1.37 18.96 -8.23
CA ASN A 94 -2.62 19.12 -8.96
C ASN A 94 -3.48 20.18 -8.26
N PRO A 95 -4.09 21.13 -8.99
CA PRO A 95 -4.95 22.15 -8.40
C PRO A 95 -6.13 21.61 -7.60
N ALA A 96 -6.62 20.41 -7.91
CA ALA A 96 -7.69 19.74 -7.16
C ALA A 96 -7.23 19.14 -5.82
N GLY A 97 -5.91 19.10 -5.57
CA GLY A 97 -5.30 18.59 -4.35
C GLY A 97 -4.39 17.38 -4.54
N THR A 98 -3.87 16.88 -3.43
CA THR A 98 -2.95 15.74 -3.38
C THR A 98 -3.70 14.43 -3.35
N ALA A 99 -3.23 13.46 -4.12
CA ALA A 99 -3.92 12.19 -4.31
C ALA A 99 -3.66 11.23 -3.16
N ARG A 100 -4.70 10.50 -2.77
CA ARG A 100 -4.66 9.30 -1.94
C ARG A 100 -5.48 8.22 -2.64
N ILE A 101 -4.84 7.11 -3.00
CA ILE A 101 -5.51 6.03 -3.74
C ILE A 101 -6.63 5.41 -2.90
N VAL A 102 -7.82 5.25 -3.49
CA VAL A 102 -9.01 4.74 -2.79
C VAL A 102 -8.88 3.23 -2.56
N GLU A 103 -9.47 2.70 -1.48
CA GLU A 103 -9.60 1.25 -1.30
C GLU A 103 -10.24 0.60 -2.55
N GLY A 104 -9.64 -0.47 -3.03
CA GLY A 104 -10.08 -1.16 -4.24
C GLY A 104 -9.07 -2.16 -4.76
N ILE A 105 -9.29 -2.61 -6.00
CA ILE A 105 -8.39 -3.48 -6.73
C ILE A 105 -7.96 -2.80 -8.03
N TYR A 106 -6.65 -2.76 -8.25
CA TYR A 106 -6.01 -2.10 -9.38
C TYR A 106 -5.07 -3.06 -10.10
N LYS A 107 -4.61 -2.67 -11.28
CA LYS A 107 -3.69 -3.45 -12.11
C LYS A 107 -2.40 -2.67 -12.31
N TYR A 108 -1.28 -3.31 -12.03
CA TYR A 108 0.07 -2.72 -12.10
C TYR A 108 0.98 -3.57 -12.97
N LYS A 109 1.89 -2.93 -13.70
CA LYS A 109 2.87 -3.58 -14.59
C LYS A 109 4.29 -3.16 -14.24
N LEU A 110 5.28 -3.91 -14.71
CA LEU A 110 6.66 -3.48 -14.68
C LEU A 110 6.82 -2.16 -15.43
N GLY A 111 7.65 -1.28 -14.89
CA GLY A 111 7.98 -0.01 -15.51
C GLY A 111 9.06 0.74 -14.73
N MET A 112 9.04 2.06 -14.80
CA MET A 112 10.11 2.91 -14.30
C MET A 112 9.56 4.09 -13.51
N HIS A 113 10.30 4.54 -12.49
CA HIS A 113 10.07 5.76 -11.75
C HIS A 113 11.39 6.51 -11.66
N ARG A 114 11.48 7.65 -12.36
CA ARG A 114 12.67 8.53 -12.38
C ARG A 114 13.99 7.78 -12.66
N GLY A 115 13.99 6.91 -13.66
CA GLY A 115 15.18 6.14 -14.06
C GLY A 115 15.44 4.87 -13.24
N HIS A 116 14.64 4.60 -12.20
CA HIS A 116 14.71 3.35 -11.44
C HIS A 116 13.56 2.41 -11.79
N LYS A 117 13.80 1.11 -11.70
CA LYS A 117 12.77 0.07 -11.86
C LYS A 117 11.62 0.32 -10.86
N ALA A 118 10.38 0.19 -11.28
CA ALA A 118 9.19 0.40 -10.44
C ALA A 118 7.98 -0.36 -11.01
N LEU A 119 6.85 -0.33 -10.30
CA LEU A 119 5.58 -0.73 -10.89
C LEU A 119 4.75 0.50 -11.24
N ASN A 120 4.29 0.58 -12.48
CA ASN A 120 3.41 1.64 -12.93
C ASN A 120 1.98 1.13 -13.11
N GLN A 121 1.04 2.06 -13.20
CA GLN A 121 -0.35 1.77 -13.56
C GLN A 121 -0.44 1.00 -14.89
N TYR A 122 -1.09 -0.17 -14.86
CA TYR A 122 -1.55 -0.86 -16.06
C TYR A 122 -2.94 -0.39 -16.48
N ALA A 123 -3.79 -0.07 -15.50
CA ALA A 123 -5.13 0.48 -15.69
C ALA A 123 -5.33 1.75 -14.85
N GLN A 124 -6.44 2.45 -15.08
CA GLN A 124 -6.82 3.61 -14.28
C GLN A 124 -6.95 3.23 -12.80
N VAL A 125 -6.57 4.15 -11.92
CA VAL A 125 -6.78 4.06 -10.47
C VAL A 125 -7.73 5.15 -10.03
N THR A 126 -8.45 4.91 -8.94
CA THR A 126 -9.33 5.90 -8.32
C THR A 126 -8.61 6.55 -7.15
N VAL A 127 -8.66 7.87 -7.07
CA VAL A 127 -8.02 8.66 -6.02
C VAL A 127 -9.01 9.62 -5.40
N ASN A 128 -8.88 9.82 -4.09
CA ASN A 128 -9.44 10.98 -3.40
C ASN A 128 -8.39 12.08 -3.36
N ARG A 129 -8.79 13.30 -3.67
CA ARG A 129 -7.92 14.49 -3.65
C ARG A 129 -8.18 15.29 -2.38
N TYR A 130 -7.11 15.73 -1.73
CA TYR A 130 -7.15 16.56 -0.52
C TYR A 130 -6.51 17.91 -0.82
N VAL A 131 -7.26 18.99 -0.64
CA VAL A 131 -6.77 20.36 -0.87
C VAL A 131 -5.98 20.85 0.34
N PRO A 132 -4.98 21.73 0.15
CA PRO A 132 -4.25 22.36 1.24
C PRO A 132 -5.19 23.02 2.23
N HIS A 133 -4.88 22.87 3.51
CA HIS A 133 -5.56 23.63 4.55
C HIS A 133 -5.36 25.14 4.36
N GLN A 134 -6.44 25.89 4.51
CA GLN A 134 -6.38 27.35 4.65
C GLN A 134 -5.85 27.72 6.03
N ASN A 135 -5.27 28.93 6.14
CA ASN A 135 -4.82 29.53 7.40
C ASN A 135 -3.81 28.69 8.21
N GLY A 136 -3.07 27.79 7.54
CA GLY A 136 -1.99 27.02 8.19
C GLY A 136 -2.47 25.96 9.18
N LYS A 137 -3.74 25.51 9.12
CA LYS A 137 -4.20 24.39 9.94
C LYS A 137 -3.29 23.17 9.69
N PRO A 138 -2.75 22.52 10.72
CA PRO A 138 -1.86 21.38 10.55
C PRO A 138 -2.60 20.11 10.09
N TRP A 139 -1.87 19.24 9.38
CA TRP A 139 -2.30 17.90 9.02
C TRP A 139 -2.00 16.92 10.16
N PHE A 140 -3.03 16.25 10.68
CA PHE A 140 -2.89 15.30 11.79
C PHE A 140 -3.35 13.88 11.44
N LYS A 141 -4.65 13.68 11.17
CA LYS A 141 -5.24 12.35 10.96
C LYS A 141 -6.20 12.36 9.78
N TRP A 142 -6.11 11.35 8.93
CA TRP A 142 -6.93 11.22 7.73
C TRP A 142 -8.43 11.31 7.96
N LYS A 143 -8.92 10.76 9.07
CA LYS A 143 -10.35 10.78 9.42
C LYS A 143 -10.92 12.18 9.66
N ASP A 144 -10.06 13.15 9.93
CA ASP A 144 -10.46 14.54 10.21
C ASP A 144 -10.37 15.42 8.94
N GLU A 145 -9.92 14.84 7.81
CA GLU A 145 -9.71 15.55 6.56
C GLU A 145 -10.83 15.30 5.55
N SER A 146 -11.18 16.34 4.79
CA SER A 146 -12.26 16.28 3.81
C SER A 146 -11.74 16.04 2.40
N ILE A 147 -12.46 15.19 1.67
CA ILE A 147 -12.19 14.91 0.25
C ILE A 147 -12.73 16.08 -0.57
N SER A 148 -11.89 16.65 -1.42
CA SER A 148 -12.28 17.69 -2.37
C SER A 148 -12.99 17.08 -3.58
N VAL A 149 -12.37 16.06 -4.19
CA VAL A 149 -12.92 15.36 -5.36
C VAL A 149 -12.40 13.92 -5.42
N THR A 150 -13.22 13.02 -5.98
CA THR A 150 -12.83 11.66 -6.34
C THR A 150 -12.67 11.57 -7.85
N GLN A 151 -11.56 11.01 -8.33
CA GLN A 151 -11.23 10.94 -9.76
C GLN A 151 -10.68 9.55 -10.11
N ALA A 152 -10.98 9.08 -11.32
CA ALA A 152 -10.36 7.88 -11.89
C ALA A 152 -9.50 8.25 -13.10
N GLY A 153 -8.30 7.68 -13.22
CA GLY A 153 -7.39 8.03 -14.30
C GLY A 153 -5.98 7.46 -14.19
N PHE A 154 -5.13 7.86 -15.14
CA PHE A 154 -3.69 7.64 -15.07
C PHE A 154 -3.04 8.87 -14.43
N PHE A 155 -2.48 8.70 -13.24
CA PHE A 155 -1.95 9.78 -12.40
C PHE A 155 -0.46 9.59 -12.05
N ALA A 156 0.21 8.62 -12.68
CA ALA A 156 1.56 8.19 -12.33
C ALA A 156 1.69 7.80 -10.84
N ILE A 157 0.66 7.11 -10.33
CA ILE A 157 0.70 6.51 -8.99
C ILE A 157 1.43 5.18 -9.10
N ASP A 158 2.72 5.22 -8.77
CA ASP A 158 3.64 4.10 -8.90
C ASP A 158 3.81 3.34 -7.59
N ILE A 159 4.39 2.14 -7.65
CA ILE A 159 4.94 1.42 -6.50
C ILE A 159 6.46 1.40 -6.62
N HIS A 160 7.15 2.05 -5.69
CA HIS A 160 8.58 2.29 -5.79
C HIS A 160 9.32 2.33 -4.45
N ALA A 161 10.65 2.37 -4.49
CA ALA A 161 11.50 2.58 -3.32
C ALA A 161 11.64 4.07 -2.99
N LYS A 162 12.03 4.41 -1.76
CA LYS A 162 12.35 5.79 -1.41
C LYS A 162 13.74 6.20 -1.90
N SER A 163 13.92 7.44 -2.33
CA SER A 163 15.22 7.95 -2.80
C SER A 163 16.14 8.48 -1.68
N SER A 164 15.71 8.42 -0.42
CA SER A 164 16.49 8.89 0.73
C SER A 164 16.27 8.00 1.95
N THR A 165 17.11 8.14 2.96
CA THR A 165 16.98 7.45 4.26
C THR A 165 16.01 8.14 5.22
N SER A 166 15.26 9.15 4.75
CA SER A 166 14.29 9.89 5.56
C SER A 166 13.32 8.96 6.28
N LYS A 167 13.03 9.30 7.54
CA LYS A 167 11.99 8.65 8.36
C LYS A 167 10.59 9.12 7.97
N PHE A 168 10.47 10.30 7.37
CA PHE A 168 9.23 10.91 6.94
C PHE A 168 9.04 10.78 5.43
N VAL A 169 7.78 10.69 5.00
CA VAL A 169 7.44 10.51 3.58
C VAL A 169 7.81 11.77 2.78
N GLU A 170 7.40 12.95 3.22
CA GLU A 170 7.66 14.24 2.59
C GLU A 170 7.51 14.21 1.06
N MET A 171 8.56 14.57 0.32
CA MET A 171 8.56 14.61 -1.13
C MET A 171 8.55 13.23 -1.78
N ALA A 172 8.72 12.14 -1.04
CA ALA A 172 8.82 10.80 -1.60
C ALA A 172 7.52 10.30 -2.25
N SER A 173 6.36 10.81 -1.83
CA SER A 173 5.07 10.39 -2.39
C SER A 173 4.05 11.52 -2.49
N ALA A 174 3.59 11.82 -3.70
CA ALA A 174 2.40 12.65 -3.96
C ALA A 174 1.10 11.82 -4.08
N GLY A 175 1.17 10.53 -3.72
CA GLY A 175 0.08 9.55 -3.85
C GLY A 175 0.51 8.14 -4.27
N CYS A 176 1.81 7.92 -4.51
CA CYS A 176 2.43 6.62 -4.79
C CYS A 176 2.45 5.70 -3.55
N THR A 177 2.63 4.41 -3.79
CA THR A 177 3.04 3.45 -2.75
C THR A 177 4.57 3.42 -2.69
N VAL A 178 5.14 3.78 -1.54
CA VAL A 178 6.59 3.89 -1.38
C VAL A 178 7.07 2.91 -0.31
N LEU A 179 7.88 1.94 -0.69
CA LEU A 179 8.50 1.02 0.26
C LEU A 179 9.49 1.80 1.14
N ASN A 180 9.52 1.47 2.44
CA ASN A 180 10.42 2.07 3.42
C ASN A 180 11.84 1.47 3.33
N SER A 181 12.38 1.49 2.12
CA SER A 181 13.68 0.96 1.74
C SER A 181 14.17 1.73 0.51
N THR A 182 15.46 2.01 0.45
CA THR A 182 16.07 2.64 -0.72
C THR A 182 16.18 1.68 -1.89
N TRP A 183 16.47 2.22 -3.07
CA TRP A 183 16.64 1.46 -4.33
C TRP A 183 17.70 0.35 -4.26
N THR A 184 18.66 0.46 -3.35
CA THR A 184 19.76 -0.50 -3.18
C THR A 184 19.57 -1.41 -1.98
N ASP A 185 18.53 -1.19 -1.16
CA ASP A 185 18.31 -1.99 0.03
C ASP A 185 17.74 -3.37 -0.34
N ALA A 186 18.02 -4.35 0.52
CA ALA A 186 17.56 -5.72 0.33
C ALA A 186 16.03 -5.86 0.21
N PRO A 187 15.18 -5.16 1.02
CA PRO A 187 13.73 -5.28 0.90
C PRO A 187 13.21 -4.87 -0.49
N TRP A 188 13.70 -3.76 -1.05
CA TRP A 188 13.34 -3.32 -2.40
C TRP A 188 13.79 -4.34 -3.45
N SER A 189 15.05 -4.76 -3.37
CA SER A 189 15.64 -5.70 -4.33
C SER A 189 14.89 -7.04 -4.34
N GLU A 190 14.52 -7.55 -3.16
CA GLU A 190 13.74 -8.77 -3.02
C GLU A 190 12.31 -8.61 -3.56
N PHE A 191 11.63 -7.52 -3.19
CA PHE A 191 10.28 -7.20 -3.65
C PHE A 191 10.24 -7.16 -5.18
N PHE A 192 11.08 -6.31 -5.78
CA PHE A 192 11.03 -6.07 -7.21
C PHE A 192 11.42 -7.32 -8.00
N ARG A 193 12.49 -8.02 -7.59
CA ARG A 193 12.92 -9.26 -8.25
C ARG A 193 11.84 -10.35 -8.20
N THR A 194 11.15 -10.50 -7.07
CA THR A 194 10.07 -11.49 -6.93
C THR A 194 8.95 -11.22 -7.94
N ILE A 195 8.58 -9.95 -8.10
CA ILE A 195 7.52 -9.53 -9.02
C ILE A 195 7.98 -9.62 -10.49
N GLU A 196 9.19 -9.16 -10.79
CA GLU A 196 9.78 -9.24 -12.13
C GLU A 196 9.81 -10.70 -12.61
N GLN A 197 10.30 -11.63 -11.78
CA GLN A 197 10.30 -13.06 -12.09
C GLN A 197 8.88 -13.60 -12.30
N ALA A 198 7.92 -13.21 -11.47
CA ALA A 198 6.54 -13.66 -11.58
C ALA A 198 5.84 -13.19 -12.87
N ILE A 199 6.07 -11.94 -13.25
CA ILE A 199 5.51 -11.36 -14.46
C ILE A 199 6.13 -12.03 -15.70
N LEU A 200 7.46 -12.17 -15.71
CA LEU A 200 8.18 -12.73 -16.86
C LEU A 200 7.92 -14.23 -17.06
N ALA A 201 7.91 -15.02 -15.99
CA ALA A 201 7.72 -16.48 -16.07
C ALA A 201 6.36 -16.91 -16.66
N HIS A 202 5.37 -16.01 -16.61
CA HIS A 202 4.00 -16.30 -17.04
C HIS A 202 3.50 -15.34 -18.12
N SER A 203 4.40 -14.49 -18.67
CA SER A 203 4.07 -13.42 -19.62
C SER A 203 2.84 -12.60 -19.18
N GLN A 204 2.73 -12.31 -17.88
CA GLN A 204 1.58 -11.62 -17.33
C GLN A 204 1.65 -10.13 -17.70
N PRO A 205 0.59 -9.54 -18.26
CA PRO A 205 0.60 -8.12 -18.59
C PRO A 205 0.58 -7.22 -17.34
N TYR A 206 0.09 -7.74 -16.22
CA TYR A 206 -0.04 -7.02 -14.95
C TYR A 206 -0.16 -7.99 -13.77
N LEU A 207 -0.02 -7.44 -12.57
CA LEU A 207 -0.42 -8.02 -11.29
C LEU A 207 -1.59 -7.26 -10.67
N CYS A 208 -2.39 -7.93 -9.85
CA CYS A 208 -3.44 -7.30 -9.06
C CYS A 208 -2.83 -6.63 -7.83
N TYR A 209 -3.20 -5.37 -7.60
CA TYR A 209 -2.85 -4.60 -6.41
C TYR A 209 -4.12 -4.18 -5.68
N CYS A 210 -4.39 -4.81 -4.55
CA CYS A 210 -5.50 -4.49 -3.67
C CYS A 210 -5.05 -3.47 -2.62
N VAL A 211 -5.70 -2.31 -2.58
CA VAL A 211 -5.48 -1.28 -1.55
C VAL A 211 -6.61 -1.39 -0.53
N LEU A 212 -6.29 -1.45 0.75
CA LEU A 212 -7.26 -1.49 1.84
C LEU A 212 -7.02 -0.36 2.85
N ASP A 213 -8.10 0.27 3.27
CA ASP A 213 -8.05 1.25 4.36
C ASP A 213 -7.97 0.55 5.73
N GLN A 214 -7.49 1.28 6.74
CA GLN A 214 -7.31 0.73 8.09
C GLN A 214 -8.63 0.17 8.68
N ASN A 215 -9.78 0.79 8.39
CA ASN A 215 -11.10 0.31 8.83
C ASN A 215 -11.41 -1.11 8.34
N THR A 216 -11.03 -1.41 7.09
CA THR A 216 -11.15 -2.76 6.54
C THR A 216 -10.18 -3.71 7.23
N ALA A 217 -8.94 -3.28 7.48
CA ALA A 217 -7.96 -4.07 8.21
C ALA A 217 -8.43 -4.42 9.64
N VAL A 218 -9.05 -3.48 10.36
CA VAL A 218 -9.66 -3.68 11.68
C VAL A 218 -10.73 -4.77 11.64
N THR A 219 -11.57 -4.76 10.60
CA THR A 219 -12.62 -5.77 10.41
C THR A 219 -12.02 -7.15 10.19
N ILE A 220 -10.94 -7.25 9.41
CA ILE A 220 -10.22 -8.52 9.17
C ILE A 220 -9.53 -9.01 10.45
N LEU A 221 -8.99 -8.09 11.26
CA LEU A 221 -8.30 -8.38 12.52
C LEU A 221 -9.22 -8.83 13.67
N SER A 222 -10.52 -8.54 13.59
CA SER A 222 -11.53 -8.86 14.61
C SER A 222 -11.99 -10.32 14.51
#